data_AF-A0A350UR09-F1
#
_entry.id   AF-A0A350UR09-F1
#
_cell.length_a   1.000
_cell.length_b   1.000
_cell.length_c   1.000
_cell.angle_alpha   90.00
_cell.angle_beta   90.00
_cell.angle_gamma   90.00
#
_symmetry.space_group_name_H-M   'P 1'
#
loop_
_entity.id
_entity.type
_entity.pdbx_description
1 polymer ?
#
loop_
_entity_poly.entity_id
_entity_poly.type
_entity_poly.pdbx_seq_one_letter_code
_entity_poly.pdbx_strand_id
1 'polypeptide(L)' 'MTYEETRAGLRPVPSIDAVLAAHGAGKVLAAAVAAMLRGRFRKTRPPDASRLSNHLRRDIGLPPLDVI' A
#
# COMPACT_ATOMS: atom_id res chain seq x y z
N MET A 1 -4.06 8.36 -22.51
CA MET A 1 -3.80 7.91 -21.11
C MET A 1 -2.33 8.21 -20.85
N THR A 2 -2.06 9.32 -20.19
CA THR A 2 -0.77 10.02 -20.25
C THR A 2 -0.05 9.80 -18.91
N TYR A 3 1.11 9.15 -18.95
CA TYR A 3 1.90 8.77 -17.76
C TYR A 3 2.40 9.96 -16.91
N GLU A 4 2.23 11.19 -17.38
CA GLU A 4 2.69 12.41 -16.71
C GLU A 4 1.87 12.78 -15.47
N GLU A 5 0.56 12.46 -15.45
CA GLU A 5 -0.33 12.80 -14.35
C GLU A 5 0.00 12.03 -13.06
N THR A 6 0.63 10.86 -13.18
CA THR A 6 1.06 10.05 -12.03
C THR A 6 2.21 10.70 -11.25
N ARG A 7 3.08 11.48 -11.90
CA ARG A 7 4.23 12.12 -11.24
C ARG A 7 3.83 13.31 -10.36
N ALA A 8 2.79 14.03 -10.75
CA ALA A 8 2.31 15.21 -10.02
C ALA A 8 1.72 14.89 -8.63
N GLY A 9 1.31 13.63 -8.40
CA GLY A 9 0.76 13.18 -7.12
C GLY A 9 1.77 12.60 -6.13
N LEU A 10 3.05 12.44 -6.51
CA LEU A 10 4.08 11.95 -5.59
C LEU A 10 4.42 13.06 -4.60
N ARG A 11 3.88 12.94 -3.37
CA ARG A 11 4.31 13.78 -2.25
C ARG A 11 5.83 13.71 -2.17
N PRO A 12 6.54 14.86 -2.06
CA PRO A 12 7.98 14.86 -1.92
C PRO A 12 8.35 14.05 -0.68
N VAL A 13 9.00 12.92 -0.90
CA VAL A 13 9.56 12.10 0.17
C VAL A 13 10.83 12.79 0.65
N PRO A 14 10.98 13.02 1.97
CA PRO A 14 12.20 13.61 2.50
C PRO A 14 13.40 12.73 2.15
N SER A 15 14.54 13.37 1.86
CA SER A 15 15.79 12.63 1.65
C SER A 15 16.17 11.87 2.91
N ILE A 16 16.88 10.75 2.74
CA ILE A 16 17.33 9.91 3.85
C ILE A 16 18.17 10.76 4.82
N ASP A 17 19.05 11.62 4.32
CA ASP A 17 19.88 12.53 5.13
C ASP A 17 19.05 13.47 5.98
N ALA A 18 17.96 14.04 5.44
CA ALA A 18 17.06 14.91 6.19
C ALA A 18 16.35 14.15 7.32
N VAL A 19 15.97 12.89 7.09
CA VAL A 19 15.35 12.04 8.11
C VAL A 19 16.35 11.68 9.21
N LEU A 20 17.60 11.36 8.84
CA LEU A 20 18.68 11.09 9.80
C LEU A 20 19.01 12.32 10.63
N ALA A 21 19.10 13.51 10.03
CA ALA A 21 19.37 14.75 10.75
C ALA A 21 18.24 15.09 11.74
N ALA A 22 16.98 14.86 11.37
CA ALA A 22 15.84 15.18 12.22
C ALA A 22 15.62 14.18 13.38
N HIS A 23 15.94 12.90 13.19
CA HIS A 23 15.60 11.84 14.16
C HIS A 23 16.80 11.13 14.78
N GLY A 24 18.00 11.26 14.20
CA GLY A 24 19.21 10.54 14.57
C GLY A 24 19.27 9.12 13.99
N ALA A 25 20.48 8.66 13.68
CA ALA A 25 20.72 7.39 12.99
C ALA A 25 20.15 6.17 13.75
N GLY A 26 20.25 6.14 15.09
CA GLY A 26 19.73 5.03 15.90
C GLY A 26 18.21 4.86 15.81
N LYS A 27 17.44 5.95 15.81
CA LYS A 27 15.97 5.90 15.68
C LYS A 27 15.55 5.47 14.28
N VAL A 28 16.27 5.95 13.26
CA VAL A 28 16.04 5.54 11.86
C VAL A 28 16.33 4.06 11.67
N LEU A 29 17.45 3.56 12.22
CA LEU A 29 17.80 2.13 12.16
C LEU A 29 16.75 1.26 12.85
N ALA A 30 16.33 1.62 14.06
CA ALA A 30 15.28 0.90 14.77
C ALA A 30 13.96 0.89 14.00
N ALA A 31 13.56 2.02 13.39
CA ALA A 31 12.37 2.12 12.56
C ALA A 31 12.47 1.26 11.28
N ALA A 32 13.65 1.23 10.64
CA ALA A 32 13.90 0.40 9.46
C ALA A 32 13.80 -1.10 9.79
N VAL A 33 14.41 -1.54 10.90
CA VAL A 33 14.32 -2.92 11.40
C VAL A 33 12.87 -3.26 11.73
N ALA A 34 12.16 -2.39 12.45
CA ALA A 34 10.75 -2.58 12.79
C ALA A 34 9.87 -2.67 11.54
N ALA A 35 10.13 -1.86 10.50
CA ALA A 35 9.40 -1.91 9.24
C ALA A 35 9.65 -3.22 8.49
N MET A 36 10.90 -3.70 8.45
CA MET A 36 11.25 -4.99 7.85
C MET A 36 10.51 -6.15 8.53
N LEU A 37 10.48 -6.15 9.87
CA LEU A 37 9.76 -7.17 10.64
C LEU A 37 8.24 -7.04 10.48
N ARG A 38 7.70 -5.83 10.50
CA ARG A 38 6.25 -5.56 10.36
C ARG A 38 5.73 -5.90 8.96
N GLY A 39 6.54 -5.69 7.91
CA GLY A 39 6.18 -6.02 6.52
C GLY A 39 5.92 -7.51 6.32
N ARG A 40 6.65 -8.38 7.03
CA ARG A 40 6.47 -9.84 6.96
C ARG A 40 5.12 -10.31 7.53
N PHE A 41 4.53 -9.58 8.47
CA PHE A 41 3.27 -9.95 9.13
C PHE A 41 2.06 -9.15 8.66
N ARG A 42 2.27 -8.09 7.87
CA ARG A 42 1.16 -7.32 7.32
C ARG A 42 0.56 -8.10 6.15
N LYS A 43 -0.39 -9.01 6.45
CA LYS A 43 -1.38 -9.44 5.46
C LYS A 43 -2.05 -8.17 4.95
N THR A 44 -1.70 -7.72 3.75
CA THR A 44 -2.51 -6.74 3.01
C THR A 44 -3.92 -7.28 3.03
N ARG A 45 -4.81 -6.62 3.80
CA ARG A 45 -6.21 -7.04 3.89
C ARG A 45 -6.69 -7.12 2.44
N PRO A 46 -7.13 -8.30 1.96
CA PRO A 46 -7.58 -8.41 0.59
C PRO A 46 -8.67 -7.36 0.38
N PRO A 47 -8.70 -6.69 -0.79
CA PRO A 47 -9.77 -5.77 -1.11
C PRO A 47 -11.11 -6.47 -0.89
N ASP A 48 -12.03 -5.77 -0.25
CA ASP A 48 -13.32 -6.33 0.14
C ASP A 48 -14.07 -6.85 -1.10
N ALA A 49 -14.25 -8.17 -1.17
CA ALA A 49 -14.86 -8.83 -2.31
C ALA A 49 -16.32 -8.40 -2.51
N SER A 50 -16.98 -7.85 -1.49
CA SER A 50 -18.33 -7.26 -1.61
C SER A 50 -18.36 -5.98 -2.43
N ARG A 51 -17.20 -5.35 -2.67
CA ARG A 51 -17.07 -4.15 -3.53
C ARG A 51 -16.79 -4.48 -5.00
N LEU A 52 -16.59 -5.76 -5.33
CA LEU A 52 -16.36 -6.19 -6.71
C LEU A 52 -17.69 -6.26 -7.47
N SER A 53 -17.70 -5.80 -8.71
CA SER A 53 -18.86 -5.96 -9.60
C SER A 53 -19.10 -7.44 -9.91
N ASN A 54 -20.34 -7.80 -10.27
CA ASN A 54 -20.70 -9.19 -10.60
C ASN A 54 -19.84 -9.78 -11.72
N HIS A 55 -19.39 -8.97 -12.69
CA HIS A 55 -18.45 -9.39 -13.73
C HIS A 55 -17.08 -9.78 -13.15
N LEU A 56 -16.48 -8.92 -12.31
CA LEU A 56 -15.18 -9.20 -11.68
C LEU A 56 -15.26 -10.40 -10.73
N ARG A 57 -16.39 -10.58 -10.05
CA ARG A 57 -16.64 -11.74 -9.19
C ARG A 57 -16.66 -13.04 -10.01
N ARG A 58 -17.34 -13.05 -11.17
CA ARG A 58 -17.35 -14.20 -12.09
C ARG A 58 -15.95 -14.56 -12.57
N ASP A 59 -15.13 -13.58 -12.91
CA ASP A 59 -13.77 -13.80 -13.42
C ASP A 59 -12.86 -14.49 -12.40
N ILE A 60 -13.12 -14.32 -11.10
CA ILE A 60 -12.37 -14.95 -10.00
C ILE A 60 -13.13 -16.10 -9.32
N GLY A 61 -14.24 -16.55 -9.91
CA GLY A 61 -15.03 -17.70 -9.43
C GLY A 61 -15.89 -17.42 -8.19
N LEU A 62 -16.16 -16.16 -7.86
CA LEU A 62 -17.07 -15.77 -6.79
C LEU A 62 -18.53 -15.70 -7.28
N PRO A 63 -19.52 -16.05 -6.43
CA PRO A 63 -20.93 -15.92 -6.76
C PRO A 63 -21.34 -14.45 -6.90
N PRO A 64 -22.34 -14.09 -7.72
CA PRO A 64 -22.85 -12.71 -7.79
C PRO A 64 -23.43 -12.25 -6.45
N LEU A 65 -23.48 -10.94 -6.22
CA LEU A 65 -24.09 -10.35 -5.02
C LEU A 65 -25.61 -10.23 -5.14
N ASP A 66 -26.11 -10.03 -6.35
CA ASP A 66 -27.54 -9.88 -6.61
C ASP A 66 -28.16 -11.25 -6.96
N VAL A 67 -28.66 -11.91 -5.93
CA VAL A 67 -29.62 -13.01 -6.05
C VAL A 67 -30.85 -12.62 -5.23
N ILE A 68 -31.65 -11.69 -5.77
CA ILE A 68 -33.05 -11.44 -5.36
C ILE A 68 -33.84 -11.20 -6.65
#